data_AF-A0A2S4M595-F1
#
_entry.id   AF-A0A2S4M595-F1
#
_cell.length_a   1.000
_cell.length_b   1.000
_cell.length_c   1.000
_cell.angle_alpha   90.00
_cell.angle_beta   90.00
_cell.angle_gamma   90.00
#
_symmetry.space_group_name_H-M   'P 1'
#
loop_
_entity.id
_entity.type
_entity.pdbx_description
1 polymer ?
#
loop_
_entity_poly.entity_id
_entity_poly.type
_entity_poly.pdbx_seq_one_letter_code
_entity_poly.pdbx_strand_id
1 'polypeptide(L)' 'MGVLDRLILRDDQWERMSLHIIGDERTRGSSGRDNRMFVEAVLWIVRTGSP' A
#
# COMPACT_ATOMS: atom_id res chain seq x y z
N MET A 1 3.29 8.85 -17.86
CA MET A 1 3.48 7.68 -16.98
C MET A 1 2.70 7.95 -15.69
N GLY A 2 1.54 7.32 -15.52
CA GLY A 2 0.67 7.54 -14.35
C GLY A 2 1.22 6.87 -13.09
N VAL A 3 0.72 7.26 -11.92
CA VAL A 3 1.12 6.67 -10.63
C VAL A 3 0.89 5.14 -10.61
N LEU A 4 -0.20 4.68 -11.23
CA LEU A 4 -0.55 3.25 -11.33
C LEU A 4 0.48 2.41 -12.10
N ASP A 5 1.21 3.03 -13.04
CA ASP A 5 2.22 2.36 -13.87
C ASP A 5 3.51 2.04 -13.10
N ARG A 6 3.67 2.61 -11.90
CA ARG A 6 4.85 2.46 -11.04
C ARG A 6 4.60 1.61 -9.80
N LEU A 7 3.36 1.16 -9.60
CA LEU A 7 3.01 0.33 -8.45
C LEU A 7 3.62 -1.06 -8.59
N ILE A 8 4.08 -1.60 -7.48
CA ILE A 8 4.68 -2.93 -7.36
C ILE A 8 3.57 -3.97 -7.24
N LEU A 9 2.48 -3.68 -6.51
CA LEU A 9 1.35 -4.58 -6.37
C LEU A 9 0.33 -4.35 -7.50
N ARG A 10 -0.07 -5.46 -8.12
CA ARG A 10 -1.29 -5.49 -8.94
C ARG A 10 -2.52 -5.34 -8.06
N ASP A 11 -3.62 -4.92 -8.67
CA ASP A 11 -4.89 -4.70 -7.97
C ASP A 11 -5.40 -5.97 -7.28
N ASP A 12 -5.27 -7.15 -7.90
CA ASP A 12 -5.70 -8.42 -7.32
C ASP A 12 -4.89 -8.82 -6.06
N GLN A 13 -3.61 -8.44 -6.04
CA GLN A 13 -2.73 -8.67 -4.89
C GLN A 13 -3.08 -7.72 -3.76
N TRP A 14 -3.26 -6.44 -4.10
CA TRP A 14 -3.68 -5.41 -3.14
C TRP A 14 -5.02 -5.77 -2.50
N GLU A 15 -6.02 -6.15 -3.28
CA GLU A 15 -7.36 -6.49 -2.77
C GLU A 15 -7.30 -7.58 -1.69
N ARG A 16 -6.55 -8.66 -1.96
CA ARG A 16 -6.34 -9.76 -1.00
C ARG A 16 -5.62 -9.32 0.28
N MET A 17 -4.62 -8.45 0.15
CA MET A 17 -3.83 -7.96 1.29
C MET A 17 -4.59 -6.94 2.13
N SER A 18 -5.36 -6.06 1.49
CA SER A 18 -6.04 -4.92 2.12
C SER A 18 -6.99 -5.35 3.24
N LEU A 19 -7.59 -6.54 3.12
CA LEU A 19 -8.47 -7.15 4.12
C LEU A 19 -7.79 -7.39 5.48
N HIS A 20 -6.46 -7.44 5.50
CA HIS A 20 -5.67 -7.70 6.71
C HIS A 20 -4.99 -6.44 7.26
N ILE A 21 -5.14 -5.30 6.58
CA ILE A 21 -4.51 -4.03 7.00
C ILE A 21 -5.44 -3.29 7.96
N ILE A 22 -4.90 -2.90 9.11
CA ILE A 22 -5.59 -2.07 10.11
C ILE A 22 -5.35 -0.60 9.76
N GLY A 23 -6.30 0.28 10.06
CA GLY A 23 -6.23 1.70 9.74
C GLY A 23 -6.99 2.07 8.46
N ASP A 24 -7.95 1.24 8.05
CA ASP A 24 -8.97 1.57 7.06
C ASP A 24 -10.23 2.15 7.72
N GLU A 25 -11.22 2.54 6.92
CA GLU A 25 -12.49 3.12 7.40
C GLU A 25 -13.30 2.17 8.31
N ARG A 26 -13.03 0.86 8.28
CA ARG A 26 -13.71 -0.15 9.10
C ARG A 26 -13.13 -0.20 10.51
N THR A 27 -11.92 0.33 10.72
CA THR A 27 -11.21 0.26 11.98
C THR A 27 -11.30 1.57 12.77
N ARG A 28 -11.62 1.47 14.06
CA ARG A 28 -11.69 2.64 14.97
C ARG A 28 -10.27 3.08 15.33
N GLY A 29 -9.86 4.27 14.93
CA GLY A 29 -8.52 4.81 15.21
C GLY A 29 -8.09 5.83 14.16
N SER A 30 -6.80 6.17 14.15
CA SER A 30 -6.25 7.01 13.08
C SER A 30 -6.17 6.18 11.80
N SER A 31 -6.96 6.54 10.78
CA SER A 31 -6.84 5.95 9.45
C SER A 31 -5.63 6.54 8.74
N GLY A 32 -4.77 5.70 8.17
CA GLY A 32 -3.72 6.16 7.27
C GLY A 32 -4.34 6.87 6.06
N ARG A 33 -3.72 7.96 5.58
CA ARG A 33 -4.26 8.74 4.44
C ARG A 33 -4.46 7.88 3.19
N ASP A 34 -3.53 6.95 2.95
CA ASP A 34 -3.62 5.95 1.89
C ASP A 34 -2.76 4.73 2.26
N ASN A 35 -3.42 3.66 2.70
CA ASN A 35 -2.76 2.43 3.13
C ASN A 35 -2.06 1.71 1.96
N ARG A 36 -2.58 1.86 0.73
CA ARG A 36 -1.94 1.26 -0.45
C ARG A 36 -0.62 1.95 -0.72
N MET A 37 -0.61 3.27 -0.74
CA MET A 37 0.61 4.03 -0.94
C MET A 37 1.66 3.78 0.15
N PHE A 38 1.24 3.60 1.41
CA PHE A 38 2.17 3.23 2.48
C PHE A 38 2.87 1.90 2.19
N VAL A 39 2.10 0.85 1.87
CA VAL A 39 2.67 -0.48 1.57
C VAL A 39 3.54 -0.43 0.30
N GLU A 40 3.09 0.26 -0.74
CA GLU A 40 3.85 0.48 -1.98
C GLU A 40 5.19 1.17 -1.73
N ALA A 41 5.21 2.18 -0.84
CA ALA A 41 6.45 2.86 -0.47
C ALA A 41 7.43 1.91 0.25
N VAL A 42 6.94 1.07 1.17
CA VAL A 42 7.75 0.05 1.84
C VAL A 42 8.31 -0.97 0.84
N LEU A 43 7.47 -1.46 -0.08
CA LEU A 43 7.90 -2.39 -1.12
C LEU A 43 8.92 -1.76 -2.07
N TRP A 44 8.78 -0.47 -2.36
CA TRP A 44 9.75 0.27 -3.15
C TRP A 44 11.09 0.35 -2.44
N ILE A 45 11.12 0.71 -1.15
CA ILE A 45 12.33 0.74 -0.32
C ILE A 45 13.05 -0.61 -0.36
N VAL A 46 12.32 -1.71 -0.14
CA VAL A 46 12.90 -3.07 -0.16
C VAL A 46 13.44 -3.42 -1.54
N ARG A 47 12.74 -3.03 -2.61
CA ARG A 47 13.15 -3.31 -4.00
C ARG A 47 14.40 -2.54 -4.41
N THR A 48 14.55 -1.29 -3.97
CA THR A 48 15.65 -0.40 -4.38
C THR A 48 16.83 -0.40 -3.41
N GLY A 49 16.63 -0.88 -2.19
CA GLY A 49 17.61 -0.75 -1.11
C GLY A 49 17.83 0.70 -0.68
N SER A 50 16.85 1.58 -0.90
CA SER A 50 16.94 3.00 -0.52
C SER A 50 16.87 3.17 1.00
N PRO A 51 17.75 3.99 1.61
CA PRO A 51 17.72 4.29 3.04
C PRO A 51 16.55 5.19 3.44
#